data_AF-A0A5N7IWZ5-F1
#
_entry.id   AF-A0A5N7IWZ5-F1
#
_cell.length_a   1.000
_cell.length_b   1.000
_cell.length_c   1.000
_cell.angle_alpha   90.00
_cell.angle_beta   90.00
_cell.angle_gamma   90.00
#
_symmetry.space_group_name_H-M   'P 1'
#
loop_
_entity.id
_entity.type
_entity.pdbx_description
1 polymer ?
#
loop_
_entity_poly.entity_id
_entity_poly.type
_entity_poly.pdbx_seq_one_letter_code
_entity_poly.pdbx_strand_id
1 'polypeptide(L)'
;MNKKEFLSNLTKQLSSLGETECNKFTTYYSEMIDDYIEDGYTESQAIDKIGDHKSIAKNIIEDQGNIILRESSVGRKVLQIVLLILGFPLWGSILSVIILLVLCGCVIFLCIPLVTGVIALTGLCGGLWSIAGSFFCLKQGVHIVVTQIGFGFLLLGIGVLCALITQFTFVKYLNVTKLFIQKISYTFRKKMVRI
;
A
#
# COMPACT_ATOMS: atom_id res chain seq x y z
N MET A 1 -61.05 7.61 -14.61
CA MET A 1 -60.37 6.56 -15.40
C MET A 1 -60.73 5.22 -14.81
N ASN A 2 -60.83 4.17 -15.63
CA ASN A 2 -61.02 2.79 -15.14
C ASN A 2 -59.65 2.13 -14.89
N LYS A 3 -59.58 1.12 -14.01
CA LYS A 3 -58.35 0.34 -13.71
C LYS A 3 -57.62 -0.12 -14.98
N LYS A 4 -58.34 -0.64 -15.97
CA LYS A 4 -57.74 -1.12 -17.24
C LYS A 4 -57.05 -0.01 -18.03
N GLU A 5 -57.60 1.20 -17.99
CA GLU A 5 -57.08 2.37 -18.70
C GLU A 5 -55.83 2.92 -18.01
N PHE A 6 -55.82 2.93 -16.67
CA PHE A 6 -54.67 3.31 -15.87
C PHE A 6 -53.48 2.38 -16.10
N LEU A 7 -53.67 1.06 -16.01
CA LEU A 7 -52.60 0.08 -16.20
C LEU A 7 -52.07 0.10 -17.64
N SER A 8 -52.94 0.23 -18.65
CA SER A 8 -52.52 0.37 -20.05
C SER A 8 -51.63 1.60 -20.28
N ASN A 9 -51.98 2.74 -19.68
CA ASN A 9 -51.17 3.95 -19.75
C ASN A 9 -49.84 3.83 -18.98
N LEU A 10 -49.85 3.11 -17.86
CA LEU A 10 -48.63 2.81 -17.08
C LEU A 10 -47.68 1.92 -17.89
N THR A 11 -48.18 0.83 -18.48
CA THR A 11 -47.39 -0.09 -19.33
C THR A 11 -46.77 0.62 -20.52
N LYS A 12 -47.51 1.52 -21.19
CA LYS A 12 -46.96 2.32 -22.30
C LYS A 12 -45.78 3.17 -21.87
N GLN A 13 -45.85 3.79 -20.69
CA GLN A 13 -44.77 4.63 -20.17
C GLN A 13 -43.59 3.83 -19.62
N LEU A 14 -43.83 2.62 -19.09
CA LEU A 14 -42.79 1.71 -18.59
C LEU A 14 -42.18 0.81 -19.67
N SER A 15 -42.62 0.91 -20.92
CA SER A 15 -42.11 0.11 -22.04
C SER A 15 -40.60 0.27 -22.27
N SER A 16 -39.98 1.35 -21.78
CA SER A 16 -38.54 1.60 -21.88
C SER A 16 -37.68 0.76 -20.92
N LEU A 17 -38.23 0.17 -19.86
CA LEU A 17 -37.47 -0.64 -18.88
C LEU A 17 -37.35 -2.13 -19.27
N GLY A 18 -38.00 -2.56 -20.34
CA GLY A 18 -38.05 -3.96 -20.78
C GLY A 18 -39.27 -4.73 -20.27
N GLU A 19 -39.66 -5.80 -20.97
CA GLU A 19 -40.93 -6.52 -20.72
C GLU A 19 -41.04 -7.10 -19.30
N THR A 20 -39.96 -7.67 -18.77
CA THR A 20 -39.96 -8.35 -17.46
C THR A 20 -40.23 -7.37 -16.31
N GLU A 21 -39.55 -6.23 -16.29
CA GLU A 21 -39.70 -5.22 -15.24
C GLU A 21 -41.03 -4.48 -15.38
N CYS A 22 -41.45 -4.18 -16.62
CA CYS A 22 -42.75 -3.60 -16.91
C CYS A 22 -43.91 -4.45 -16.37
N ASN A 23 -43.85 -5.78 -16.56
CA ASN A 23 -44.88 -6.70 -16.07
C ASN A 23 -44.92 -6.76 -14.54
N LYS A 24 -43.76 -6.76 -13.87
CA LYS A 24 -43.69 -6.72 -12.39
C LYS A 24 -44.35 -5.48 -11.82
N PHE A 25 -44.02 -4.28 -12.33
CA PHE A 25 -44.64 -3.04 -11.83
C PHE A 25 -46.12 -2.96 -12.16
N THR A 26 -46.52 -3.38 -13.37
CA THR A 26 -47.94 -3.39 -13.76
C THR A 26 -48.76 -4.33 -12.86
N THR A 27 -48.20 -5.49 -12.49
CA THR A 27 -48.84 -6.45 -11.57
C THR A 27 -48.94 -5.85 -10.16
N TYR A 28 -47.84 -5.27 -9.64
CA TYR A 28 -47.82 -4.64 -8.33
C TYR A 28 -48.88 -3.54 -8.18
N TYR A 29 -48.99 -2.62 -9.15
CA TYR A 29 -50.02 -1.58 -9.10
C TYR A 29 -51.42 -2.13 -9.35
N SER A 30 -51.58 -3.23 -10.08
CA SER A 30 -52.87 -3.90 -10.23
C SER A 30 -53.36 -4.47 -8.89
N GLU A 31 -52.50 -5.18 -8.17
CA GLU A 31 -52.80 -5.72 -6.83
C GLU A 31 -53.12 -4.59 -5.84
N MET A 32 -52.32 -3.52 -5.85
CA MET A 32 -52.55 -2.37 -4.98
C MET A 32 -53.89 -1.66 -5.25
N ILE A 33 -54.34 -1.62 -6.51
CA ILE A 33 -55.68 -1.10 -6.86
C ILE A 33 -56.78 -2.05 -6.36
N ASP A 34 -56.57 -3.37 -6.47
CA ASP A 34 -57.52 -4.38 -6.00
C ASP A 34 -57.72 -4.30 -4.49
N ASP A 35 -56.65 -4.14 -3.71
CA ASP A 35 -56.71 -3.98 -2.25
C ASP A 35 -57.58 -2.77 -1.85
N TYR A 36 -57.45 -1.64 -2.55
CA TYR A 36 -58.31 -0.47 -2.29
C TYR A 36 -59.77 -0.72 -2.65
N ILE A 37 -60.05 -1.51 -3.68
CA ILE A 37 -61.42 -1.85 -4.06
C ILE A 37 -62.03 -2.79 -3.00
N GLU A 38 -61.25 -3.74 -2.47
CA GLU A 38 -61.66 -4.62 -1.37
C GLU A 38 -61.94 -3.84 -0.07
N ASP A 39 -61.18 -2.78 0.20
CA ASP A 39 -61.40 -1.84 1.31
C ASP A 39 -62.64 -0.94 1.14
N GLY A 40 -63.39 -1.11 0.05
CA GLY A 40 -64.66 -0.41 -0.21
C GLY A 40 -64.53 0.92 -0.95
N TYR A 41 -63.35 1.22 -1.52
CA TYR A 41 -63.18 2.37 -2.40
C TYR A 41 -63.67 2.06 -3.82
N THR A 42 -64.19 3.10 -4.49
CA THR A 42 -64.49 2.99 -5.93
C THR A 42 -63.20 3.01 -6.74
N GLU A 43 -63.18 2.38 -7.93
CA GLU A 43 -61.99 2.35 -8.81
C GLU A 43 -61.37 3.73 -9.04
N SER A 44 -62.22 4.76 -9.19
CA SER A 44 -61.76 6.13 -9.40
C SER A 44 -61.09 6.75 -8.16
N GLN A 45 -61.53 6.37 -6.95
CA GLN A 45 -60.93 6.83 -5.69
C GLN A 45 -59.62 6.09 -5.38
N ALA A 46 -59.55 4.80 -5.73
CA ALA A 46 -58.32 4.01 -5.61
C ALA A 46 -57.20 4.62 -6.49
N ILE A 47 -57.51 4.95 -7.75
CA ILE A 47 -56.55 5.58 -8.67
C ILE A 47 -56.09 6.95 -8.16
N ASP A 48 -57.01 7.76 -7.60
CA ASP A 48 -56.68 9.08 -7.05
C ASP A 48 -55.75 8.99 -5.83
N LYS A 49 -55.91 7.96 -4.98
CA LYS A 49 -55.01 7.70 -3.84
C LYS A 49 -53.61 7.26 -4.26
N ILE A 50 -53.51 6.47 -5.31
CA ILE A 50 -52.23 5.93 -5.80
C ILE A 50 -51.42 7.01 -6.52
N GLY A 51 -52.12 7.93 -7.19
CA GLY A 51 -51.52 9.07 -7.89
C GLY A 51 -51.43 8.87 -9.40
N ASP A 52 -51.00 9.92 -10.08
CA ASP A 52 -50.99 9.96 -11.55
C ASP A 52 -49.97 8.98 -12.16
N HIS A 53 -50.40 8.25 -13.19
CA HIS A 53 -49.59 7.25 -13.88
C HIS A 53 -48.27 7.81 -14.44
N LYS A 54 -48.19 9.12 -14.76
CA LYS A 54 -46.97 9.73 -15.29
C LYS A 54 -45.93 9.93 -14.20
N SER A 55 -46.36 10.40 -13.03
CA SER A 55 -45.49 10.59 -11.88
C SER A 55 -44.90 9.27 -11.41
N ILE A 56 -45.73 8.22 -11.36
CA ILE A 56 -45.31 6.87 -10.99
C ILE A 56 -44.30 6.32 -11.99
N ALA A 57 -44.61 6.37 -13.29
CA ALA A 57 -43.70 5.88 -14.33
C ALA A 57 -42.35 6.63 -14.30
N LYS A 58 -42.37 7.95 -14.12
CA LYS A 58 -41.15 8.76 -14.02
C LYS A 58 -40.27 8.34 -12.84
N ASN A 59 -40.86 8.16 -11.66
CA ASN A 59 -40.11 7.74 -10.47
C ASN A 59 -39.47 6.35 -10.64
N ILE A 60 -40.20 5.41 -11.26
CA ILE A 60 -39.70 4.05 -11.52
C ILE A 60 -38.52 4.08 -12.52
N ILE A 61 -38.64 4.88 -13.59
CA ILE A 61 -37.58 5.04 -14.59
C ILE A 61 -36.33 5.69 -13.98
N GLU A 62 -36.49 6.74 -13.16
CA GLU A 62 -35.37 7.41 -12.50
C GLU A 62 -34.65 6.49 -11.50
N ASP A 63 -35.40 5.70 -10.73
CA ASP A 63 -34.83 4.76 -9.76
C ASP A 63 -34.09 3.62 -10.47
N GLN A 64 -34.69 2.98 -11.48
CA GLN A 64 -34.02 1.93 -12.25
C GLN A 64 -32.83 2.42 -13.06
N GLY A 65 -32.91 3.60 -13.69
CA GLY A 65 -31.80 4.20 -14.42
C GLY A 65 -30.58 4.42 -13.52
N ASN A 66 -30.80 4.79 -12.26
CA ASN A 66 -29.73 4.98 -11.27
C ASN A 66 -29.11 3.64 -10.84
N ILE A 67 -29.90 2.57 -10.75
CA ILE A 67 -29.41 1.22 -10.41
C ILE A 67 -28.55 0.65 -11.54
N ILE A 68 -28.96 0.79 -12.80
CA ILE A 68 -28.20 0.32 -13.97
C ILE A 68 -26.86 1.05 -14.11
N LEU A 69 -26.85 2.37 -13.89
CA LEU A 69 -25.60 3.16 -13.88
C LEU A 69 -24.66 2.72 -12.74
N ARG A 70 -25.21 2.32 -11.59
CA ARG A 70 -24.44 1.81 -10.45
C ARG A 70 -23.86 0.42 -10.73
N GLU A 71 -24.58 -0.41 -11.49
CA GLU A 71 -24.13 -1.75 -11.91
C GLU A 71 -23.03 -1.70 -12.97
N SER A 72 -22.99 -0.68 -13.83
CA SER A 72 -21.87 -0.43 -14.77
C SER A 72 -20.50 -0.24 -14.08
N SER A 73 -20.48 0.00 -12.76
CA SER A 73 -19.24 0.05 -11.96
C SER A 73 -18.64 -1.33 -11.69
N VAL A 74 -19.42 -2.41 -11.81
CA VAL A 74 -18.97 -3.79 -11.57
C VAL A 74 -17.98 -4.22 -12.64
N GLY A 75 -18.21 -3.88 -13.92
CA GLY A 75 -17.27 -4.15 -15.01
C GLY A 75 -15.90 -3.49 -14.81
N ARG A 76 -15.85 -2.26 -14.27
CA ARG A 76 -14.60 -1.58 -13.89
C ARG A 76 -13.89 -2.26 -12.73
N LYS A 77 -14.64 -2.76 -11.73
CA LYS A 77 -14.07 -3.51 -10.61
C LYS A 77 -13.49 -4.86 -11.07
N VAL A 78 -14.18 -5.56 -11.97
CA VAL A 78 -13.70 -6.83 -12.55
C VAL A 78 -12.46 -6.58 -13.41
N LEU A 79 -12.45 -5.55 -14.24
CA LEU A 79 -11.25 -5.15 -15.00
C LEU A 79 -10.08 -4.82 -14.06
N GLN A 80 -10.33 -4.08 -12.97
CA GLN A 80 -9.30 -3.80 -11.96
C GLN A 80 -8.79 -5.08 -11.29
N ILE A 81 -9.65 -6.04 -10.97
CA ILE A 81 -9.27 -7.33 -10.37
C ILE A 81 -8.47 -8.18 -11.37
N VAL A 82 -8.88 -8.22 -12.63
CA VAL A 82 -8.15 -8.94 -13.69
C VAL A 82 -6.79 -8.28 -13.94
N LEU A 83 -6.73 -6.95 -14.00
CA LEU A 83 -5.45 -6.21 -14.10
C LEU A 83 -4.58 -6.41 -12.86
N LEU A 84 -5.19 -6.62 -11.68
CA LEU A 84 -4.47 -6.90 -10.43
C LEU A 84 -3.92 -8.33 -10.41
N ILE A 85 -4.65 -9.30 -10.97
CA ILE A 85 -4.22 -10.71 -11.08
C ILE A 85 -3.14 -10.88 -12.15
N LEU A 86 -3.36 -10.32 -13.35
CA LEU A 86 -2.34 -10.30 -14.41
C LEU A 86 -1.15 -9.40 -14.04
N GLY A 87 -1.41 -8.34 -13.29
CA GLY A 87 -0.40 -7.48 -12.73
C GLY A 87 0.33 -8.10 -11.54
N PHE A 88 -0.24 -9.08 -10.84
CA PHE A 88 0.36 -9.68 -9.63
C PHE A 88 1.81 -10.17 -9.86
N PRO A 89 2.13 -10.88 -10.96
CA PRO A 89 3.52 -11.19 -11.30
C PRO A 89 4.40 -9.95 -11.53
N LEU A 90 3.84 -8.85 -12.06
CA LEU A 90 4.54 -7.58 -12.25
C LEU A 90 4.76 -6.81 -10.93
N TRP A 91 3.72 -6.69 -10.09
CA TRP A 91 3.81 -6.04 -8.78
C TRP A 91 4.74 -6.80 -7.84
N GLY A 92 4.71 -8.13 -7.88
CA GLY A 92 5.66 -8.98 -7.13
C GLY A 92 7.10 -8.75 -7.56
N SER A 93 7.34 -8.67 -8.87
CA SER A 93 8.68 -8.39 -9.41
C SER A 93 9.18 -7.00 -9.05
N ILE A 94 8.34 -5.97 -9.16
CA ILE A 94 8.69 -4.58 -8.79
C ILE A 94 8.99 -4.48 -7.29
N LEU A 95 8.15 -5.09 -6.44
CA LEU A 95 8.37 -5.09 -5.00
C LEU A 95 9.68 -5.81 -4.65
N SER A 96 9.94 -6.95 -5.30
CA SER A 96 11.19 -7.69 -5.13
C SER A 96 12.41 -6.85 -5.50
N VAL A 97 12.38 -6.14 -6.63
CA VAL A 97 13.47 -5.24 -7.06
C VAL A 97 13.70 -4.12 -6.04
N ILE A 98 12.64 -3.51 -5.51
CA ILE A 98 12.76 -2.46 -4.49
C ILE A 98 13.41 -3.03 -3.22
N ILE A 99 13.00 -4.21 -2.77
CA ILE A 99 13.59 -4.86 -1.59
C ILE A 99 15.07 -5.18 -1.83
N LEU A 100 15.40 -5.72 -3.01
CA LEU A 100 16.77 -6.06 -3.38
C LEU A 100 17.65 -4.81 -3.47
N LEU A 101 17.13 -3.71 -4.01
CA LEU A 101 17.84 -2.44 -4.11
C LEU A 101 18.15 -1.85 -2.73
N VAL A 102 17.17 -1.88 -1.82
CA VAL A 102 17.36 -1.44 -0.43
C VAL A 102 18.39 -2.32 0.27
N LEU A 103 18.31 -3.65 0.08
CA LEU A 103 19.29 -4.59 0.65
C LEU A 103 20.69 -4.32 0.11
N CYS A 104 20.84 -4.11 -1.20
CA CYS A 104 22.11 -3.78 -1.83
C CYS A 104 22.69 -2.47 -1.26
N GLY A 105 21.86 -1.43 -1.13
CA GLY A 105 22.24 -0.18 -0.49
C GLY A 105 22.71 -0.37 0.96
N CYS A 106 22.02 -1.21 1.74
CA CYS A 106 22.43 -1.56 3.10
C CYS A 106 23.78 -2.29 3.14
N VAL A 107 24.03 -3.22 2.21
CA VAL A 107 25.30 -3.95 2.12
C VAL A 107 26.44 -2.99 1.78
N ILE A 108 26.29 -2.14 0.78
CA ILE A 108 27.30 -1.14 0.40
C ILE A 108 27.61 -0.22 1.59
N PHE A 109 26.57 0.22 2.31
CA PHE A 109 26.74 1.06 3.48
C PHE A 109 27.46 0.33 4.62
N LEU A 110 27.27 -0.99 4.77
CA LEU A 110 27.97 -1.83 5.75
C LEU A 110 29.43 -2.09 5.38
N CYS A 111 29.78 -2.08 4.10
CA CYS A 111 31.16 -2.23 3.65
C CYS A 111 32.07 -1.09 4.15
N ILE A 112 31.54 0.14 4.27
CA ILE A 112 32.31 1.31 4.72
C ILE A 112 32.91 1.09 6.13
N PRO A 113 32.13 0.81 7.19
CA PRO A 113 32.71 0.53 8.52
C PRO A 113 33.56 -0.74 8.53
N LEU A 114 33.28 -1.73 7.69
CA LEU A 114 34.08 -2.96 7.60
C LEU A 114 35.50 -2.66 7.11
N VAL A 115 35.65 -1.96 5.98
CA VAL A 115 36.96 -1.57 5.43
C VAL A 115 37.72 -0.70 6.42
N THR A 116 37.04 0.28 7.02
CA THR A 116 37.65 1.19 7.99
C THR A 116 38.09 0.45 9.27
N GLY A 117 37.33 -0.56 9.70
CA GLY A 117 37.68 -1.44 10.81
C GLY A 117 38.87 -2.35 10.52
N VAL A 118 38.99 -2.89 9.30
CA VAL A 118 40.16 -3.68 8.88
C VAL A 118 41.42 -2.81 8.88
N ILE A 119 41.35 -1.59 8.37
CA ILE A 119 42.46 -0.62 8.40
C ILE A 119 42.85 -0.29 9.84
N ALA A 120 41.88 -0.13 10.73
CA ALA A 120 42.15 0.08 12.14
C ALA A 120 42.91 -1.11 12.76
N LEU A 121 42.44 -2.33 12.53
CA LEU A 121 43.06 -3.54 13.07
C LEU A 121 44.49 -3.74 12.54
N THR A 122 44.69 -3.57 11.23
CA THR A 122 46.02 -3.70 10.62
C THR A 122 46.96 -2.58 11.07
N GLY A 123 46.45 -1.35 11.25
CA GLY A 123 47.22 -0.24 11.81
C GLY A 123 47.67 -0.50 13.26
N LEU A 124 46.78 -1.03 14.09
CA LEU A 124 47.09 -1.38 15.48
C LEU A 124 48.12 -2.52 15.56
N CYS A 125 47.83 -3.65 14.90
CA CYS A 125 48.70 -4.82 14.90
C CYS A 125 50.06 -4.52 14.23
N GLY A 126 50.04 -3.79 13.11
CA GLY A 126 51.25 -3.37 12.39
C GLY A 126 52.08 -2.38 13.19
N GLY A 127 51.46 -1.44 13.90
CA GLY A 127 52.15 -0.51 14.79
C GLY A 127 52.81 -1.21 15.98
N LEU A 128 52.08 -2.12 16.65
CA LEU A 128 52.61 -2.98 17.72
C LEU A 128 53.78 -3.85 17.24
N TRP A 129 53.63 -4.47 16.06
CA TRP A 129 54.69 -5.27 15.45
C TRP A 129 55.92 -4.44 15.08
N SER A 130 55.73 -3.22 14.58
CA SER A 130 56.84 -2.31 14.24
C SER A 130 57.64 -1.91 15.47
N ILE A 131 56.98 -1.64 16.60
CA ILE A 131 57.63 -1.31 17.87
C ILE A 131 58.39 -2.52 18.42
N ALA A 132 57.80 -3.72 18.40
CA ALA A 132 58.46 -4.94 18.84
C ALA A 132 59.67 -5.30 17.94
N GLY A 133 59.52 -5.16 16.62
CA GLY A 133 60.58 -5.40 15.64
C GLY A 133 61.75 -4.42 15.75
N SER A 134 61.51 -3.23 16.29
CA SER A 134 62.56 -2.22 16.49
C SER A 134 63.66 -2.70 17.45
N PHE A 135 63.33 -3.57 18.42
CA PHE A 135 64.33 -4.19 19.30
C PHE A 135 65.24 -5.18 18.57
N PHE A 136 64.77 -5.81 17.50
CA PHE A 136 65.58 -6.73 16.69
C PHE A 136 66.52 -5.98 15.71
N CYS A 137 66.11 -4.81 15.22
CA CYS A 137 66.89 -3.97 14.29
C CYS A 137 68.04 -3.18 14.94
N LEU A 138 68.23 -3.26 16.27
CA LEU A 138 69.30 -2.55 16.98
C LEU A 138 70.71 -2.87 16.43
N LYS A 139 70.90 -4.03 15.80
CA LYS A 139 72.19 -4.45 15.22
C LYS A 139 72.55 -3.75 13.90
N GLN A 140 71.59 -3.14 13.20
CA GLN A 140 71.80 -2.50 11.88
C GLN A 140 72.06 -0.99 11.96
N GLY A 141 71.85 -0.36 13.12
CA GLY A 141 72.16 1.04 13.37
C GLY A 141 71.01 1.83 14.01
N VAL A 142 71.36 2.81 14.83
CA VAL A 142 70.40 3.59 15.65
C VAL A 142 69.38 4.35 14.80
N HIS A 143 69.77 4.83 13.61
CA HIS A 143 68.89 5.57 12.71
C HIS A 143 67.68 4.75 12.23
N ILE A 144 67.88 3.44 11.98
CA ILE A 144 66.82 2.54 11.49
C ILE A 144 65.80 2.27 12.61
N VAL A 145 66.27 2.19 13.85
CA VAL A 145 65.41 1.97 15.02
C VAL A 145 64.52 3.18 15.30
N VAL A 146 65.06 4.40 15.21
CA VAL A 146 64.29 5.63 15.45
C VAL A 146 63.19 5.82 14.39
N THR A 147 63.50 5.58 13.11
CA THR A 147 62.50 5.70 12.04
C THR A 147 61.42 4.63 12.15
N GLN A 148 61.77 3.41 12.56
CA GLN A 148 60.83 2.29 12.69
C GLN A 148 59.88 2.42 13.90
N ILE A 149 60.37 2.97 15.02
CA ILE A 149 59.53 3.35 16.16
C ILE A 149 58.58 4.49 15.76
N GLY A 150 59.09 5.50 15.05
CA GLY A 150 58.28 6.61 14.54
C GLY A 150 57.15 6.15 13.61
N PHE A 151 57.45 5.22 12.70
CA PHE A 151 56.45 4.62 11.81
C PHE A 151 55.42 3.77 12.57
N GLY A 152 55.86 3.07 13.62
CA GLY A 152 54.98 2.31 14.51
C GLY A 152 53.97 3.20 15.25
N PHE A 153 54.41 4.34 15.79
CA PHE A 153 53.53 5.33 16.42
C PHE A 153 52.56 5.99 15.43
N LEU A 154 53.02 6.28 14.21
CA LEU A 154 52.15 6.82 13.15
C LEU A 154 51.04 5.83 12.78
N LEU A 155 51.39 4.56 12.57
CA LEU A 155 50.44 3.48 12.27
C LEU A 155 49.45 3.24 13.41
N LEU A 156 49.92 3.26 14.67
CA LEU A 156 49.05 3.18 15.84
C LEU A 156 48.07 4.37 15.89
N GLY A 157 48.56 5.60 15.67
CA GLY A 157 47.74 6.80 15.67
C GLY A 157 46.64 6.76 14.59
N ILE A 158 47.01 6.36 13.37
CA ILE A 158 46.07 6.19 12.25
C ILE A 158 45.07 5.06 12.56
N GLY A 159 45.54 3.94 13.13
CA GLY A 159 44.69 2.83 13.52
C GLY A 159 43.63 3.23 14.55
N VAL A 160 44.00 3.98 15.59
CA VAL A 160 43.08 4.48 16.61
C VAL A 160 42.09 5.48 16.03
N LEU A 161 42.53 6.43 15.19
CA LEU A 161 41.63 7.38 14.53
C LEU A 161 40.61 6.66 13.66
N CYS A 162 41.04 5.68 12.85
CA CYS A 162 40.14 4.84 12.05
C CYS A 162 39.17 4.03 12.92
N ALA A 163 39.60 3.51 14.08
CA ALA A 163 38.73 2.78 15.00
C ALA A 163 37.61 3.68 15.56
N LEU A 164 37.95 4.91 15.97
CA LEU A 164 36.97 5.88 16.49
C LEU A 164 35.94 6.28 15.41
N ILE A 165 36.40 6.56 14.20
CA ILE A 165 35.54 6.87 13.05
C ILE A 165 34.60 5.69 12.75
N THR A 166 35.12 4.47 12.79
CA THR A 166 34.35 3.24 12.57
C THR A 166 33.26 3.08 13.64
N GLN A 167 33.60 3.24 14.91
CA GLN A 167 32.65 3.13 16.02
C GLN A 167 31.52 4.17 15.90
N PHE A 168 31.87 5.42 15.60
CA PHE A 168 30.87 6.49 15.44
C PHE A 168 29.91 6.23 14.27
N THR A 169 30.46 5.77 13.14
CA THR A 169 29.68 5.42 11.95
C THR A 169 28.76 4.23 12.21
N PHE A 170 29.27 3.20 12.90
CA PHE A 170 28.51 2.00 13.25
C PHE A 170 27.37 2.30 14.24
N VAL A 171 27.63 3.11 15.28
CA VAL A 171 26.58 3.52 16.23
C VAL A 171 25.48 4.33 15.52
N LYS A 172 25.85 5.26 14.64
CA LYS A 172 24.87 6.00 13.83
C LYS A 172 24.06 5.07 12.93
N TYR A 173 24.71 4.10 12.28
CA TYR A 173 24.03 3.11 11.45
C TYR A 173 22.97 2.36 12.25
N LEU A 174 23.35 1.76 13.38
CA LEU A 174 22.41 1.01 14.24
C LEU A 174 21.24 1.88 14.71
N ASN A 175 21.49 3.15 15.04
CA ASN A 175 20.43 4.06 15.48
C ASN A 175 19.44 4.35 14.34
N VAL A 176 19.93 4.56 13.11
CA VAL A 176 19.07 4.76 11.93
C VAL A 176 18.25 3.50 11.64
N THR A 177 18.86 2.30 11.69
CA THR A 177 18.12 1.04 11.48
C THR A 177 17.06 0.85 12.55
N LYS A 178 17.39 1.14 13.82
CA LYS A 178 16.44 1.05 14.94
C LYS A 178 15.26 2.00 14.76
N LEU A 179 15.50 3.26 14.38
CA LEU A 179 14.45 4.24 14.09
C LEU A 179 13.55 3.78 12.94
N PHE A 180 14.14 3.21 11.89
CA PHE A 180 13.39 2.69 10.75
C PHE A 180 12.48 1.52 11.16
N ILE A 181 13.01 0.55 11.91
CA ILE A 181 12.24 -0.59 12.45
C ILE A 181 11.14 -0.11 13.38
N GLN A 182 11.41 0.85 14.26
CA GLN A 182 10.41 1.43 15.16
C GLN A 182 9.30 2.14 14.40
N LYS A 183 9.63 2.90 13.35
CA LYS A 183 8.63 3.59 12.51
C LYS A 183 7.73 2.61 11.76
N ILE A 184 8.30 1.53 11.24
CA ILE A 184 7.54 0.43 10.64
C ILE A 184 6.64 -0.22 11.69
N SER A 185 7.18 -0.62 12.84
CA SER A 185 6.41 -1.26 13.92
C SER A 185 5.28 -0.36 14.44
N TYR A 186 5.53 0.95 14.59
CA TYR A 186 4.53 1.93 14.99
C TYR A 186 3.39 2.04 13.97
N THR A 187 3.73 2.10 12.69
CA THR A 187 2.75 2.17 11.60
C THR A 187 1.87 0.92 11.55
N PHE A 188 2.47 -0.27 11.74
CA PHE A 188 1.74 -1.53 11.83
C PHE A 188 0.82 -1.58 13.06
N ARG A 189 1.31 -1.17 14.24
CA ARG A 189 0.51 -1.15 15.48
C ARG A 189 -0.69 -0.22 15.37
N LYS A 190 -0.51 0.98 14.81
CA LYS A 190 -1.60 1.95 14.61
C LYS A 190 -2.68 1.46 13.64
N LYS A 191 -2.32 0.59 12.68
CA LYS A 191 -3.25 0.02 11.71
C LYS A 191 -4.05 -1.17 12.29
N MET A 192 -3.44 -1.97 13.17
CA MET A 192 -4.10 -3.08 13.88
C MET A 192 -5.11 -2.63 14.93
N VAL A 193 -4.91 -1.48 15.60
CA VAL A 193 -5.83 -0.95 16.63
C VAL A 193 -7.10 -0.32 16.02
N ARG A 194 -7.17 -0.20 14.69
CA ARG A 194 -8.31 0.42 13.98
C ARG A 194 -9.17 -0.59 13.21
N ILE A 195 -8.93 -1.88 13.42
CA ILE A 195 -9.73 -3.00 12.91
C ILE A 195 -10.45 -3.62 14.10
#